data_AF-A0A958Q6L3-F1
#
_entry.id   AF-A0A958Q6L3-F1
#
_cell.length_a   1.000
_cell.length_b   1.000
_cell.length_c   1.000
_cell.angle_alpha   90.00
_cell.angle_beta   90.00
_cell.angle_gamma   90.00
#
_symmetry.space_group_name_H-M   'P 1'
#
loop_
_entity.id
_entity.type
_entity.pdbx_description
1 polymer ?
#
loop_
_entity_poly.entity_id
_entity_poly.type
_entity_poly.pdbx_seq_one_letter_code
_entity_poly.pdbx_strand_id
1 'polypeptide(L)' 'MSKYLFVLFLFFPSLLLAQYNPIERISVDKDGFEAAAGGMSGFIQSSADGRYVVFVSADDDLVLSDNNGE' A
#
# COMPACT_ATOMS: atom_id res chain seq x y z
N MET A 1 41.10 -3.63 43.01
CA MET A 1 41.87 -3.26 41.80
C MET A 1 40.98 -2.37 40.94
N SER A 2 41.36 -1.11 40.75
CA SER A 2 40.75 -0.17 39.77
C SER A 2 40.88 -0.72 38.35
N LYS A 3 39.92 -0.46 37.41
CA LYS A 3 40.10 0.05 36.01
C LYS A 3 38.76 0.41 35.30
N TYR A 4 38.61 1.70 35.00
CA TYR A 4 37.93 2.42 33.88
C TYR A 4 36.78 1.81 33.02
N LEU A 5 35.65 2.55 33.05
CA LEU A 5 34.67 3.02 32.03
C LEU A 5 34.82 2.66 30.53
N PHE A 6 33.68 2.46 29.83
CA PHE A 6 33.39 3.09 28.53
C PHE A 6 31.86 3.22 28.32
N VAL A 7 31.35 4.45 28.23
CA VAL A 7 29.99 4.76 27.75
C VAL A 7 30.13 5.19 26.30
N LEU A 8 29.46 4.49 25.38
CA LEU A 8 29.42 4.86 23.96
C LEU A 8 28.06 5.47 23.65
N PHE A 9 27.98 6.80 23.63
CA PHE A 9 26.90 7.50 22.94
C PHE A 9 27.22 7.47 21.44
N LEU A 10 26.68 6.48 20.72
CA LEU A 10 26.65 6.57 19.26
C LEU A 10 25.50 7.48 18.85
N PHE A 11 25.88 8.67 18.43
CA PHE A 11 25.11 9.55 17.56
C PHE A 11 24.75 8.75 16.30
N PHE A 12 23.56 8.17 16.23
CA PHE A 12 23.04 7.63 14.98
C PHE A 12 22.50 8.82 14.18
N PRO A 13 23.19 9.33 13.13
CA PRO A 13 22.46 10.09 12.13
C PRO A 13 21.42 9.11 11.61
N SER A 14 20.14 9.47 11.70
CA SER A 14 19.06 8.67 11.13
C SER A 14 19.46 8.30 9.70
N LEU A 15 19.77 7.02 9.49
CA LEU A 15 19.89 6.49 8.14
C LEU A 15 18.55 6.84 7.49
N LEU A 16 18.57 7.70 6.47
CA LEU A 16 17.48 7.75 5.53
C LEU A 16 17.53 6.40 4.80
N LEU A 17 16.96 5.37 5.43
CA LEU A 17 16.63 4.14 4.74
C LEU A 17 15.76 4.61 3.57
N ALA A 18 16.20 4.31 2.34
CA ALA A 18 15.43 4.63 1.15
C ALA A 18 13.96 4.31 1.44
N GLN A 19 13.11 5.33 1.31
CA GLN A 19 11.70 5.20 1.64
C GLN A 19 11.16 4.00 0.86
N TYR A 20 10.79 2.94 1.58
CA TYR A 20 10.15 1.78 0.99
C TYR A 20 8.77 2.26 0.51
N ASN A 21 8.65 2.44 -0.81
CA ASN A 21 7.39 2.76 -1.48
C ASN A 21 6.92 1.47 -2.16
N PRO A 22 6.28 0.53 -1.44
CA PRO A 22 5.71 -0.65 -2.08
C PRO A 22 4.71 -0.22 -3.14
N ILE A 23 4.75 -0.88 -4.30
CA ILE A 23 3.63 -0.81 -5.24
C ILE A 23 2.60 -1.80 -4.73
N GLU A 24 1.41 -1.31 -4.41
CA GLU A 24 0.31 -2.12 -3.92
C GLU A 24 -0.74 -2.29 -5.02
N ARG A 25 -1.37 -3.48 -5.08
CA ARG A 25 -2.49 -3.72 -5.97
C ARG A 25 -3.73 -3.06 -5.38
N ILE A 26 -4.42 -2.25 -6.19
CA ILE A 26 -5.65 -1.56 -5.79
C ILE A 26 -6.92 -2.29 -6.23
N SER A 27 -6.81 -3.22 -7.19
CA SER A 27 -7.90 -4.12 -7.59
C SER A 27 -7.91 -5.31 -6.64
N VAL A 28 -8.41 -5.06 -5.43
CA VAL A 28 -8.52 -6.06 -4.38
C VAL A 28 -9.97 -6.18 -3.94
N ASP A 29 -10.37 -7.39 -3.57
CA ASP A 29 -11.68 -7.64 -2.98
C ASP A 29 -11.82 -6.93 -1.61
N LYS A 30 -13.03 -6.94 -1.07
CA LYS A 30 -13.33 -6.37 0.25
C LYS A 30 -12.45 -6.89 1.41
N ASP A 31 -11.82 -8.06 1.26
CA ASP A 31 -10.96 -8.70 2.26
C ASP A 31 -9.46 -8.47 1.98
N GLY A 32 -9.13 -7.78 0.89
CA GLY A 32 -7.76 -7.43 0.49
C GLY A 32 -7.07 -8.48 -0.38
N PHE A 33 -7.78 -9.50 -0.86
CA PHE A 33 -7.26 -10.46 -1.84
C PHE A 33 -7.37 -9.90 -3.25
N GLU A 34 -6.72 -10.53 -4.23
CA GLU A 34 -6.94 -10.17 -5.64
C GLU A 34 -8.43 -10.30 -5.98
N ALA A 35 -9.01 -9.20 -6.49
CA ALA A 35 -10.38 -9.20 -7.00
C ALA A 35 -10.54 -10.25 -8.11
N ALA A 36 -11.77 -10.73 -8.32
CA ALA A 36 -12.07 -11.79 -9.28
C ALA A 36 -11.30 -11.61 -10.60
N ALA A 37 -10.59 -12.65 -11.06
CA ALA A 37 -9.64 -12.57 -12.17
C ALA A 37 -10.29 -12.38 -13.57
N GLY A 38 -11.53 -11.90 -13.65
CA GLY A 38 -12.37 -11.92 -14.85
C GLY A 38 -12.96 -10.57 -15.28
N GLY A 39 -13.02 -9.55 -14.43
CA GLY A 39 -13.59 -8.25 -14.79
C GLY A 39 -12.59 -7.33 -15.51
N MET A 40 -13.10 -6.56 -16.45
CA MET A 40 -12.34 -5.48 -17.08
C MET A 40 -12.22 -4.29 -16.13
N SER A 41 -10.98 -3.87 -15.82
CA SER A 41 -10.70 -2.62 -15.11
C SER A 41 -10.21 -1.51 -16.07
N GLY A 42 -10.65 -0.27 -15.88
CA GLY A 42 -10.33 0.85 -16.79
C GLY A 42 -10.61 2.25 -16.23
N PHE A 43 -10.46 3.28 -17.08
CA PHE A 43 -10.73 4.69 -16.75
C PHE A 43 -10.01 5.21 -15.48
N ILE A 44 -8.73 4.87 -15.34
CA ILE A 44 -7.93 5.22 -14.17
C ILE A 44 -7.67 6.73 -14.13
N GLN A 45 -7.90 7.36 -12.97
CA GLN A 45 -7.49 8.72 -12.64
C GLN A 45 -6.86 8.78 -11.26
N SER A 46 -5.95 9.73 -11.05
CA SER A 46 -5.34 10.01 -9.75
C SER A 46 -5.57 11.46 -9.33
N SER A 47 -5.71 11.70 -8.04
CA SER A 47 -5.73 13.05 -7.50
C SER A 47 -4.36 13.73 -7.67
N ALA A 48 -4.34 15.04 -7.84
CA ALA A 48 -3.10 15.80 -8.02
C ALA A 48 -2.11 15.66 -6.84
N ASP A 49 -2.62 15.37 -5.65
CA ASP A 49 -1.86 15.13 -4.42
C ASP A 49 -1.52 13.65 -4.18
N GLY A 50 -1.92 12.75 -5.08
CA GLY A 50 -1.62 11.31 -5.01
C GLY A 50 -2.31 10.54 -3.88
N ARG A 51 -3.25 11.16 -3.15
CA ARG A 51 -3.97 10.50 -2.04
C ARG A 51 -5.10 9.58 -2.50
N TYR A 52 -5.60 9.77 -3.72
CA TYR A 52 -6.70 9.00 -4.25
C TYR A 52 -6.38 8.49 -5.66
N VAL A 53 -6.74 7.23 -5.91
CA VAL A 53 -6.84 6.65 -7.24
C VAL A 53 -8.28 6.18 -7.40
N VAL A 54 -8.88 6.51 -8.54
CA VAL A 54 -10.21 6.01 -8.93
C VAL A 54 -10.07 5.25 -10.23
N PHE A 55 -10.83 4.16 -10.35
CA PHE A 55 -10.89 3.32 -11.53
C PHE A 55 -12.28 2.68 -11.60
N VAL A 56 -12.66 2.24 -12.79
CA VAL A 56 -13.86 1.42 -12.99
C VAL A 56 -13.41 -0.03 -12.94
N SER A 57 -14.13 -0.88 -12.20
CA SER A 57 -14.02 -2.33 -12.28
C SER A 57 -15.36 -2.94 -12.69
N ALA A 58 -15.30 -4.07 -13.39
CA ALA A 58 -16.45 -4.93 -13.66
C ALA A 58 -16.54 -6.12 -12.69
N ASP A 59 -15.59 -6.23 -11.75
CA ASP A 59 -15.62 -7.23 -10.69
C ASP A 59 -16.73 -6.90 -9.67
N ASP A 60 -17.25 -7.93 -9.02
CA ASP A 60 -18.41 -7.91 -8.14
C ASP A 60 -18.05 -8.06 -6.64
N ASP A 61 -16.76 -7.99 -6.34
CA ASP A 61 -16.22 -8.32 -5.03
C ASP A 61 -15.34 -7.21 -4.41
N LEU A 62 -15.14 -6.08 -5.10
CA LEU A 62 -14.37 -4.93 -4.58
C LEU A 62 -15.03 -4.29 -3.36
N VAL A 63 -16.36 -4.28 -3.32
CA VAL A 63 -17.14 -3.72 -2.21
C VAL A 63 -18.25 -4.66 -1.80
N LEU A 64 -18.63 -4.58 -0.52
CA LEU A 64 -19.74 -5.37 -0.01
C LEU A 64 -21.03 -4.99 -0.75
N SER A 65 -21.75 -6.00 -1.26
CA SER A 65 -23.00 -5.83 -1.99
C SER A 65 -22.85 -5.10 -3.34
N ASP A 66 -21.69 -5.21 -3.98
CA ASP A 66 -21.58 -4.92 -5.42
C ASP A 66 -22.47 -5.92 -6.20
N ASN A 67 -23.09 -5.44 -7.27
CA ASN A 67 -24.00 -6.19 -8.13
C ASN A 67 -23.58 -6.19 -9.60
N ASN A 68 -22.38 -5.70 -9.91
CA ASN A 68 -21.76 -6.00 -11.18
C ASN A 68 -21.70 -7.53 -11.37
N GLY A 69 -21.86 -8.06 -12.58
CA GLY A 69 -21.79 -9.50 -12.81
C GLY A 69 -23.03 -10.34 -12.44
N GLU A 70 -24.03 -9.77 -11.75
CA GLU A 70 -25.37 -10.38 -11.54
C GLU A 70 -26.41 -9.94 -12.59
#